data_AF-A0A5E7U718-F1
#
_entry.id   AF-A0A5E7U718-F1
#
_cell.length_a   1.000
_cell.length_b   1.000
_cell.length_c   1.000
_cell.angle_alpha   90.00
_cell.angle_beta   90.00
_cell.angle_gamma   90.00
#
_symmetry.space_group_name_H-M   'P 1'
#
loop_
_entity.id
_entity.type
_entity.pdbx_description
1 polymer ?
#
loop_
_entity_poly.entity_id
_entity_poly.type
_entity_poly.pdbx_seq_one_letter_code
_entity_poly.pdbx_strand_id
1 'polypeptide(L)'
;MPAGRKNECEDCAWEKSLDRRTRIHAELFANVSTRQRFNDFCLWLKTQMGAHKAALKLKHYVPFFTFLDAHPVGLPSYAFLLEHFSAEGLRRMQTPMLWLHARYGVTADEQLRKKHSEKRRIQEMIDSTPLGVGLDALLGYRAYLLLKQGDGSTSIGSVRLSLRAAKNVLAFTSEQFDQLPTQKTVAAYLTNTPGQRATAQGFIGYLNRTHGLSLSTELRERSVARAQNHKLEAQLYALLSAGGEGEAYERSWIKVALMALHGVRNVNKKELAYSAMAMQDVAGFNVVINAKNYWVPSPASAPGFLADRSEQP
;
A
#
# COMPACT_ATOMS: atom_id res chain seq x y z
N MET A 1 3.20 -34.51 37.17
CA MET A 1 3.46 -35.18 35.88
C MET A 1 2.13 -35.64 35.31
N PRO A 2 1.77 -35.35 34.04
CA PRO A 2 0.53 -35.85 33.45
C PRO A 2 0.60 -37.37 33.20
N ALA A 3 -0.51 -38.08 33.42
CA ALA A 3 -0.59 -39.54 33.32
C ALA A 3 -0.34 -40.02 31.88
N GLY A 4 0.57 -41.00 31.71
CA GLY A 4 0.89 -41.63 30.41
C GLY A 4 2.35 -41.49 29.95
N ARG A 5 3.14 -40.60 30.58
CA ARG A 5 4.61 -40.59 30.40
C ARG A 5 5.22 -41.52 31.45
N LYS A 6 5.97 -42.54 31.01
CA LYS A 6 6.74 -43.45 31.87
C LYS A 6 7.95 -42.69 32.47
N ASN A 7 9.18 -43.09 32.15
CA ASN A 7 10.43 -42.47 32.62
C ASN A 7 10.94 -41.34 31.71
N GLU A 8 10.09 -40.76 30.86
CA GLU A 8 10.52 -39.79 29.85
C GLU A 8 10.05 -38.38 30.20
N CYS A 9 11.00 -37.45 30.31
CA CYS A 9 10.69 -36.04 30.50
C CYS A 9 10.08 -35.45 29.22
N GLU A 10 9.44 -34.29 29.38
CA GLU A 10 8.82 -33.57 28.26
C GLU A 10 9.80 -33.28 27.12
N ASP A 11 11.00 -32.83 27.48
CA ASP A 11 12.01 -32.42 26.51
C ASP A 11 12.49 -33.61 25.68
N CYS A 12 12.79 -34.74 26.32
CA CYS A 12 13.17 -35.98 25.63
C CYS A 12 12.10 -36.46 24.65
N ALA A 13 10.82 -36.38 25.03
CA ALA A 13 9.71 -36.74 24.14
C ALA A 13 9.64 -35.83 22.91
N TRP A 14 9.87 -34.52 23.09
CA TRP A 14 9.91 -33.56 21.98
C TRP A 14 11.14 -33.69 21.11
N GLU A 15 12.30 -34.07 21.67
CA GLU A 15 13.49 -34.40 20.90
C GLU A 15 13.26 -35.59 19.97
N LYS A 16 12.74 -36.69 20.50
CA LYS A 16 12.38 -37.86 19.67
C LYS A 16 11.36 -37.51 18.59
N SER A 17 10.39 -36.65 18.92
CA SER A 17 9.40 -36.15 17.95
C SER A 17 10.05 -35.33 16.83
N LEU A 18 10.98 -34.43 17.15
CA LEU A 18 11.73 -33.66 16.17
C LEU A 18 12.58 -34.56 15.27
N ASP A 19 13.30 -35.52 15.86
CA ASP A 19 14.17 -36.45 15.12
C ASP A 19 13.36 -37.33 14.16
N ARG A 20 12.19 -37.80 14.60
CA ARG A 20 11.28 -38.57 13.75
C ARG A 20 10.78 -37.74 12.59
N ARG A 21 10.31 -36.50 12.84
CA ARG A 21 9.80 -35.61 11.79
C ARG A 21 10.90 -35.19 10.81
N THR A 22 12.12 -34.96 11.31
CA THR A 22 13.29 -34.65 10.49
C THR A 22 13.57 -35.78 9.50
N ARG A 23 13.61 -37.03 9.98
CA ARG A 23 13.80 -38.20 9.12
C ARG A 23 12.72 -38.32 8.05
N ILE A 24 11.44 -38.22 8.44
CA ILE A 24 10.31 -38.30 7.50
C ILE A 24 10.41 -37.21 6.41
N HIS A 25 10.69 -35.97 6.80
CA HIS A 25 10.78 -34.88 5.83
C HIS A 25 12.05 -34.93 4.99
N ALA A 26 13.17 -35.46 5.49
CA ALA A 26 14.39 -35.63 4.72
C ALA A 26 14.20 -36.59 3.53
N GLU A 27 13.31 -37.58 3.66
CA GLU A 27 13.01 -38.51 2.56
C GLU A 27 12.30 -37.84 1.37
N LEU A 28 11.71 -36.66 1.57
CA LEU A 28 11.06 -35.90 0.49
C LEU A 28 12.06 -35.30 -0.51
N PHE A 29 13.34 -35.21 -0.16
CA PHE A 29 14.36 -34.59 -1.01
C PHE A 29 15.12 -35.67 -1.78
N ALA A 30 15.30 -35.49 -3.08
CA ALA A 30 16.03 -36.41 -3.95
C ALA A 30 17.54 -36.33 -3.72
N ASN A 31 18.10 -35.13 -3.54
CA ASN A 31 19.54 -34.95 -3.44
C ASN A 31 20.05 -35.17 -2.01
N VAL A 32 21.12 -35.96 -1.90
CA VAL A 32 21.79 -36.24 -0.62
C VAL A 32 22.29 -34.95 0.05
N SER A 33 22.79 -34.00 -0.74
CA SER A 33 23.26 -32.71 -0.22
C SER A 33 22.14 -31.88 0.41
N THR A 34 20.92 -31.94 -0.12
CA THR A 34 19.75 -31.27 0.46
C THR A 34 19.30 -31.95 1.75
N ARG A 35 19.32 -33.29 1.79
CA ARG A 35 19.02 -34.04 3.03
C ARG A 35 19.99 -33.68 4.15
N GLN A 36 21.28 -33.62 3.85
CA GLN A 36 22.31 -33.19 4.80
C GLN A 36 22.06 -31.76 5.29
N ARG A 37 21.80 -30.83 4.36
CA ARG A 37 21.45 -29.44 4.69
C ARG A 37 20.20 -29.33 5.57
N PHE A 38 19.17 -30.11 5.27
CA PHE A 38 17.94 -30.12 6.06
C PHE A 38 18.19 -30.66 7.48
N ASN A 39 18.98 -31.73 7.62
CA ASN A 39 19.36 -32.26 8.93
C ASN A 39 20.18 -31.24 9.74
N ASP A 40 21.17 -30.60 9.12
CA ASP A 40 21.96 -29.52 9.72
C ASP A 40 21.07 -28.35 10.16
N PHE A 41 20.09 -27.99 9.33
CA PHE A 41 19.10 -26.98 9.66
C PHE A 41 18.24 -27.39 10.86
N CYS A 42 17.78 -28.64 10.94
CA CYS A 42 17.00 -29.13 12.08
C CYS A 42 17.77 -29.11 13.40
N LEU A 43 19.06 -29.49 13.37
CA LEU A 43 19.95 -29.39 14.52
C LEU A 43 20.12 -27.94 14.96
N TRP A 44 20.41 -27.05 14.01
CA TRP A 44 20.49 -25.61 14.29
C TRP A 44 19.16 -25.07 14.82
N LEU A 45 18.03 -25.42 14.23
CA LEU A 45 16.70 -24.98 14.64
C LEU A 45 16.38 -25.41 16.08
N LYS A 46 16.74 -26.64 16.46
CA LYS A 46 16.65 -27.15 17.84
C LYS A 46 17.43 -26.25 18.80
N THR A 47 18.67 -25.89 18.48
CA THR A 47 19.49 -25.00 19.34
C THR A 47 18.92 -23.59 19.47
N GLN A 48 18.25 -23.07 18.45
CA GLN A 48 17.72 -21.70 18.46
C GLN A 48 16.39 -21.55 19.22
N MET A 49 15.53 -22.57 19.23
CA MET A 49 14.17 -22.42 19.78
C MET A 49 13.64 -23.61 20.56
N GLY A 50 14.47 -24.63 20.82
CA GLY A 50 14.10 -25.84 21.53
C GLY A 50 13.36 -26.86 20.64
N ALA A 51 13.41 -28.13 21.06
CA ALA A 51 12.88 -29.25 20.28
C ALA A 51 11.37 -29.18 20.04
N HIS A 52 10.60 -28.76 21.05
CA HIS A 52 9.14 -28.62 20.95
C HIS A 52 8.73 -27.66 19.83
N LYS A 53 9.23 -26.41 19.88
CA LYS A 53 8.87 -25.36 18.91
C LYS A 53 9.42 -25.66 17.52
N ALA A 54 10.63 -26.23 17.43
CA ALA A 54 11.21 -26.69 16.17
C ALA A 54 10.33 -27.75 15.51
N ALA A 55 9.88 -28.76 16.27
CA ALA A 55 9.06 -29.85 15.74
C ALA A 55 7.72 -29.36 15.17
N LEU A 56 7.07 -28.37 15.82
CA LEU A 56 5.82 -27.78 15.35
C LEU A 56 5.99 -26.96 14.07
N LYS A 57 7.11 -26.22 13.96
CA LYS A 57 7.36 -25.33 12.82
C LYS A 57 7.95 -26.03 11.60
N LEU A 58 8.55 -27.20 11.77
CA LEU A 58 9.34 -27.87 10.73
C LEU A 58 8.64 -28.00 9.38
N LYS A 59 7.34 -28.34 9.39
CA LYS A 59 6.53 -28.49 8.17
C LYS A 59 6.49 -27.22 7.30
N HIS A 60 6.56 -26.03 7.92
CA HIS A 60 6.51 -24.76 7.20
C HIS A 60 7.79 -24.47 6.42
N TYR A 61 8.88 -25.15 6.75
CA TYR A 61 10.16 -24.97 6.09
C TYR A 61 10.41 -25.98 4.97
N VAL A 62 9.63 -27.06 4.89
CA VAL A 62 9.77 -28.06 3.81
C VAL A 62 9.75 -27.43 2.41
N PRO A 63 8.83 -26.51 2.05
CA PRO A 63 8.85 -25.89 0.72
C PRO A 63 10.16 -25.16 0.39
N PHE A 64 10.84 -24.61 1.40
CA PHE A 64 12.14 -23.97 1.22
C PHE A 64 13.20 -24.97 0.78
N PHE A 65 13.27 -26.13 1.43
CA PHE A 65 14.23 -27.17 1.11
C PHE A 65 13.86 -27.94 -0.16
N THR A 66 12.57 -28.07 -0.50
CA THR A 66 12.13 -28.59 -1.80
C THR A 66 12.64 -27.70 -2.94
N PHE A 67 12.62 -26.38 -2.76
CA PHE A 67 13.22 -25.45 -3.74
C PHE A 67 14.74 -25.63 -3.83
N LEU A 68 15.44 -25.75 -2.71
CA LEU A 68 16.88 -26.03 -2.70
C LEU A 68 17.22 -27.34 -3.43
N ASP A 69 16.36 -28.36 -3.28
CA ASP A 69 16.53 -29.66 -3.90
C ASP A 69 16.34 -29.63 -5.42
N ALA A 70 15.38 -28.84 -5.89
CA ALA A 70 15.13 -28.66 -7.32
C ALA A 70 16.16 -27.74 -7.99
N HIS A 71 16.97 -27.00 -7.22
CA HIS A 71 17.94 -26.06 -7.76
C HIS A 71 19.16 -26.83 -8.32
N PRO A 72 19.49 -26.67 -9.61
CA PRO A 72 20.44 -27.55 -10.29
C PRO A 72 21.90 -27.38 -9.86
N VAL A 73 22.28 -26.25 -9.25
CA VAL A 73 23.68 -25.97 -8.89
C VAL A 73 23.80 -25.34 -7.51
N GLY A 74 24.39 -26.09 -6.57
CA GLY A 74 24.85 -25.55 -5.29
C GLY A 74 23.75 -24.88 -4.44
N LEU A 75 24.16 -23.88 -3.66
CA LEU A 75 23.23 -23.04 -2.90
C LEU A 75 22.77 -21.86 -3.78
N PRO A 76 21.46 -21.59 -3.89
CA PRO A 76 20.97 -20.47 -4.66
C PRO A 76 21.42 -19.15 -4.05
N SER A 77 21.73 -18.19 -4.92
CA SER A 77 21.98 -16.81 -4.49
C SER A 77 20.72 -16.18 -3.92
N TYR A 78 20.87 -15.09 -3.16
CA TYR A 78 19.73 -14.32 -2.67
C TYR A 78 18.80 -13.85 -3.80
N ALA A 79 19.34 -13.55 -4.98
CA ALA A 79 18.56 -13.17 -6.16
C ALA A 79 17.61 -14.29 -6.61
N PHE A 80 18.10 -15.53 -6.72
CA PHE A 80 17.27 -16.69 -7.08
C PHE A 80 16.21 -17.00 -6.02
N LEU A 81 16.58 -16.88 -4.74
CA LEU A 81 15.64 -17.05 -3.63
C LEU A 81 14.52 -16.00 -3.68
N LEU A 82 14.86 -14.75 -4.00
CA LEU A 82 13.92 -13.65 -4.09
C LEU A 82 12.99 -13.78 -5.31
N GLU A 83 13.50 -14.27 -6.44
CA GLU A 83 12.70 -14.53 -7.63
C GLU A 83 11.67 -15.64 -7.39
N HIS A 84 12.09 -16.75 -6.78
CA HIS A 84 11.20 -17.88 -6.51
C HIS A 84 10.18 -17.59 -5.40
N PHE A 85 10.62 -17.07 -4.25
CA PHE A 85 9.73 -16.87 -3.09
C PHE A 85 9.05 -15.51 -3.05
N SER A 86 9.48 -14.53 -3.84
CA SER A 86 9.17 -13.10 -3.66
C SER A 86 9.61 -12.53 -2.31
N ALA A 87 9.54 -11.20 -2.18
CA ALA A 87 9.89 -10.51 -0.93
C ALA A 87 8.99 -10.92 0.25
N GLU A 88 7.71 -11.24 0.01
CA GLU A 88 6.76 -11.63 1.05
C GLU A 88 6.96 -13.11 1.44
N GLY A 89 7.23 -14.00 0.48
CA GLY A 89 7.55 -15.39 0.80
C GLY A 89 8.86 -15.49 1.60
N LEU A 90 9.89 -14.71 1.25
CA LEU A 90 11.12 -14.66 2.05
C LEU A 90 10.89 -14.09 3.47
N ARG A 91 9.89 -13.22 3.67
CA ARG A 91 9.48 -12.80 5.02
C ARG A 91 8.94 -13.97 5.83
N ARG A 92 8.15 -14.85 5.21
CA ARG A 92 7.63 -16.07 5.84
C ARG A 92 8.74 -17.12 6.07
N MET A 93 9.77 -17.12 5.21
CA MET A 93 10.95 -17.99 5.28
C MET A 93 12.14 -17.34 6.01
N GLN A 94 11.88 -16.42 6.94
CA GLN A 94 12.96 -15.72 7.67
C GLN A 94 13.87 -16.68 8.45
N THR A 95 13.34 -17.75 9.04
CA THR A 95 14.14 -18.70 9.81
C THR A 95 15.13 -19.50 8.94
N PRO A 96 14.72 -20.13 7.81
CA PRO A 96 15.68 -20.69 6.86
C PRO A 96 16.69 -19.67 6.31
N MET A 97 16.27 -18.43 6.06
CA MET A 97 17.18 -17.37 5.61
C MET A 97 18.24 -17.01 6.65
N LEU A 98 17.87 -16.93 7.93
CA LEU A 98 18.83 -16.72 9.03
C LEU A 98 19.84 -17.86 9.13
N TRP A 99 19.39 -19.10 8.93
CA TRP A 99 20.29 -20.25 8.90
C TRP A 99 21.26 -20.20 7.72
N LEU A 100 20.79 -19.87 6.51
CA LEU A 100 21.66 -19.71 5.34
C LEU A 100 22.71 -18.62 5.55
N HIS A 101 22.31 -17.52 6.18
CA HIS A 101 23.24 -16.46 6.56
C HIS A 101 24.29 -16.96 7.56
N ALA A 102 23.86 -17.58 8.66
CA ALA A 102 24.76 -18.04 9.72
C ALA A 102 25.73 -19.15 9.26
N ARG A 103 25.28 -20.05 8.38
CA ARG A 103 26.05 -21.23 7.97
C ARG A 103 26.84 -21.05 6.67
N TYR A 104 26.35 -20.21 5.75
CA TYR A 104 26.90 -20.07 4.40
C TYR A 104 27.13 -18.62 3.97
N GLY A 105 26.88 -17.64 4.84
CA GLY A 105 27.13 -16.23 4.55
C GLY A 105 26.16 -15.60 3.54
N VAL A 106 25.04 -16.25 3.20
CA VAL A 106 24.05 -15.70 2.28
C VAL A 106 23.37 -14.49 2.94
N THR A 107 23.78 -13.27 2.57
CA THR A 107 23.24 -12.02 3.10
C THR A 107 22.01 -11.57 2.31
N ALA A 108 20.98 -11.13 3.02
CA ALA A 108 19.86 -10.45 2.39
C ALA A 108 20.30 -9.10 1.83
N ASP A 109 20.04 -8.87 0.55
CA ASP A 109 20.24 -7.57 -0.10
C ASP A 109 18.91 -6.79 -0.09
N GLU A 110 18.82 -5.82 0.83
CA GLU A 110 17.61 -5.00 0.99
C GLU A 110 17.34 -4.13 -0.25
N GLN A 111 18.38 -3.70 -0.98
CA GLN A 111 18.21 -2.94 -2.22
C GLN A 111 17.64 -3.83 -3.32
N LEU A 112 18.15 -5.06 -3.45
CA LEU A 112 17.61 -6.02 -4.41
C LEU A 112 16.17 -6.41 -4.08
N ARG A 113 15.86 -6.62 -2.79
CA ARG A 113 14.51 -6.88 -2.31
C ARG A 113 13.53 -5.78 -2.68
N LYS A 114 13.92 -4.53 -2.38
CA LYS A 114 13.12 -3.34 -2.72
C LYS A 114 12.92 -3.24 -4.22
N LYS A 115 13.98 -3.39 -5.02
CA LYS A 115 13.90 -3.37 -6.49
C LYS A 115 12.94 -4.42 -7.04
N HIS A 116 12.99 -5.65 -6.52
CA HIS A 116 12.09 -6.73 -6.92
C HIS A 116 10.63 -6.43 -6.55
N SER A 117 10.39 -5.94 -5.33
CA SER A 117 9.04 -5.50 -4.91
C SER A 117 8.47 -4.40 -5.80
N GLU A 118 9.28 -3.42 -6.19
CA GLU A 118 8.83 -2.34 -7.07
C GLU A 118 8.54 -2.84 -8.49
N LYS A 119 9.39 -3.72 -9.06
CA LYS A 119 9.13 -4.36 -10.36
C LYS A 119 7.83 -5.14 -10.36
N ARG A 120 7.58 -5.94 -9.32
CA ARG A 120 6.33 -6.71 -9.17
C ARG A 120 5.11 -5.80 -9.13
N ARG A 121 5.15 -4.72 -8.33
CA ARG A 121 4.07 -3.74 -8.24
C ARG A 121 3.80 -3.02 -9.56
N ILE A 122 4.85 -2.75 -10.35
CA ILE A 122 4.69 -2.20 -11.69
C ILE A 122 3.97 -3.21 -12.58
N GLN A 123 4.36 -4.49 -12.55
CA GLN A 123 3.74 -5.53 -13.35
C GLN A 123 2.27 -5.74 -12.97
N GLU A 124 1.95 -5.89 -11.68
CA GLU A 124 0.57 -5.99 -11.17
C GLU A 124 -0.29 -4.80 -11.62
N MET A 125 0.28 -3.60 -11.70
CA MET A 125 -0.43 -2.40 -12.16
C MET A 125 -0.78 -2.49 -13.65
N ILE A 126 0.13 -3.02 -14.48
CA ILE A 126 -0.10 -3.25 -15.91
C ILE A 126 -1.14 -4.37 -16.09
N ASP A 127 -0.96 -5.51 -15.43
CA ASP A 127 -1.83 -6.68 -15.57
C ASP A 127 -3.28 -6.39 -15.13
N SER A 128 -3.46 -5.50 -14.16
CA SER A 128 -4.78 -5.04 -13.70
C SER A 128 -5.38 -3.90 -14.53
N THR A 129 -4.82 -3.58 -15.70
CA THR A 129 -5.35 -2.53 -16.58
C THR A 129 -6.07 -3.18 -17.76
N PRO A 130 -7.34 -2.83 -18.02
CA PRO A 130 -8.08 -3.31 -19.18
C PRO A 130 -7.36 -3.05 -20.50
N LEU A 131 -7.58 -3.92 -21.48
CA LEU A 131 -7.07 -3.73 -22.85
C LEU A 131 -7.73 -2.49 -23.48
N GLY A 132 -6.93 -1.70 -24.20
CA GLY A 132 -7.39 -0.48 -24.86
C GLY A 132 -6.24 0.48 -25.14
N VAL A 133 -6.53 1.59 -25.82
CA VAL A 133 -5.53 2.62 -26.16
C VAL A 133 -4.85 3.23 -24.92
N GLY A 134 -5.53 3.22 -23.78
CA GLY A 134 -4.96 3.64 -22.50
C GLY A 134 -3.88 2.67 -22.00
N LEU A 135 -4.06 1.36 -22.18
CA LEU A 135 -3.02 0.38 -21.86
C LEU A 135 -1.80 0.56 -22.77
N ASP A 136 -2.00 0.77 -24.07
CA ASP A 136 -0.91 1.01 -25.02
C ASP A 136 -0.11 2.26 -24.63
N ALA A 137 -0.80 3.34 -24.30
CA ALA A 137 -0.16 4.57 -23.80
C ALA A 137 0.61 4.33 -22.48
N LEU A 138 0.06 3.52 -21.57
CA LEU A 138 0.69 3.18 -20.30
C LEU A 138 1.94 2.30 -20.49
N LEU A 139 1.89 1.33 -21.40
CA LEU A 139 3.02 0.48 -21.78
C LEU A 139 4.13 1.28 -22.45
N GLY A 140 3.79 2.16 -23.39
CA GLY A 140 4.76 3.05 -24.03
C GLY A 140 5.41 4.00 -23.02
N TYR A 141 4.62 4.55 -22.08
CA TYR A 141 5.17 5.38 -21.00
C TYR A 141 6.06 4.57 -20.04
N ARG A 142 5.71 3.31 -19.73
CA ARG A 142 6.58 2.39 -18.97
C ARG A 142 7.91 2.20 -19.67
N ALA A 143 7.91 1.94 -20.98
CA ALA A 143 9.15 1.78 -21.75
C ALA A 143 10.02 3.04 -21.68
N TYR A 144 9.42 4.22 -21.89
CA TYR A 144 10.09 5.52 -21.74
C TYR A 144 10.72 5.72 -20.36
N LEU A 145 10.00 5.37 -19.28
CA LEU A 145 10.49 5.49 -17.92
C LEU A 145 11.57 4.46 -17.57
N LEU A 146 11.53 3.27 -18.14
CA LEU A 146 12.55 2.24 -17.95
C LEU A 146 13.88 2.61 -18.64
N LEU A 147 13.82 3.28 -19.80
CA LEU A 147 15.02 3.84 -20.43
C LEU A 147 15.69 4.88 -19.51
N LYS A 148 14.89 5.79 -18.94
CA LYS A 148 15.34 6.75 -17.91
C LYS A 148 15.83 6.10 -16.61
N GLN A 149 15.38 4.89 -16.31
CA GLN A 149 15.89 4.17 -15.15
C GLN A 149 17.26 3.55 -15.48
N GLY A 150 17.43 3.07 -16.72
CA GLY A 150 18.68 2.51 -17.22
C GLY A 150 19.81 3.53 -17.34
N ASP A 151 19.50 4.78 -17.70
CA ASP A 151 20.47 5.89 -17.77
C ASP A 151 20.81 6.52 -16.40
N GLY A 152 20.16 6.06 -15.32
CA GLY A 152 20.37 6.55 -13.96
C GLY A 152 19.65 7.86 -13.62
N SER A 153 18.87 8.45 -14.53
CA SER A 153 18.12 9.69 -14.28
C SER A 153 16.94 9.52 -13.34
N THR A 154 16.47 8.29 -13.11
CA THR A 154 15.38 8.01 -12.18
C THR A 154 15.50 6.67 -11.46
N SER A 155 14.85 6.56 -10.30
CA SER A 155 14.77 5.31 -9.53
C SER A 155 13.58 4.44 -9.96
N ILE A 156 13.65 3.12 -9.76
CA ILE A 156 12.52 2.23 -10.02
C ILE A 156 11.26 2.60 -9.21
N GLY A 157 11.45 3.17 -8.01
CA GLY A 157 10.34 3.67 -7.18
C GLY A 157 9.66 4.89 -7.80
N SER A 158 10.45 5.78 -8.40
CA SER A 158 9.96 6.94 -9.16
C SER A 158 9.22 6.49 -10.43
N VAL A 159 9.69 5.45 -11.11
CA VAL A 159 8.97 4.81 -12.23
C VAL A 159 7.59 4.34 -11.78
N ARG A 160 7.51 3.56 -10.68
CA ARG A 160 6.23 3.08 -10.14
C ARG A 160 5.28 4.23 -9.79
N LEU A 161 5.76 5.28 -9.13
CA LEU A 161 4.96 6.45 -8.76
C LEU A 161 4.41 7.17 -9.99
N SER A 162 5.25 7.35 -11.02
CA SER A 162 4.88 7.99 -12.28
C SER A 162 3.85 7.16 -13.06
N LEU A 163 4.03 5.84 -13.12
CA LEU A 163 3.06 4.93 -13.74
C LEU A 163 1.72 4.92 -13.01
N ARG A 164 1.73 4.97 -11.67
CA ARG A 164 0.50 5.06 -10.90
C ARG A 164 -0.27 6.34 -11.21
N ALA A 165 0.41 7.48 -11.31
CA ALA A 165 -0.23 8.73 -11.70
C ALA A 165 -0.80 8.65 -13.12
N ALA A 166 -0.04 8.08 -14.07
CA ALA A 166 -0.53 7.86 -15.43
C ALA A 166 -1.79 6.98 -15.48
N LYS A 167 -1.78 5.84 -14.77
CA LYS A 167 -2.95 4.96 -14.66
C LYS A 167 -4.16 5.69 -14.06
N ASN A 168 -3.96 6.52 -13.04
CA ASN A 168 -5.05 7.30 -12.44
C ASN A 168 -5.65 8.33 -13.43
N VAL A 169 -4.80 9.00 -14.22
CA VAL A 169 -5.28 9.94 -15.27
C VAL A 169 -6.10 9.23 -16.33
N LEU A 170 -5.64 8.04 -16.76
CA LEU A 170 -6.34 7.22 -17.73
C LEU A 170 -7.67 6.70 -17.18
N ALA A 171 -7.67 6.14 -15.97
CA ALA A 171 -8.89 5.68 -15.30
C ALA A 171 -9.92 6.80 -15.08
N PHE A 172 -9.46 8.04 -14.83
CA PHE A 172 -10.34 9.19 -14.71
C PHE A 172 -10.93 9.62 -16.08
N THR A 173 -10.23 9.33 -17.17
CA THR A 173 -10.70 9.62 -18.53
C THR A 173 -11.72 8.59 -18.99
N SER A 174 -11.43 7.31 -18.78
CA SER A 174 -12.31 6.19 -19.07
C SER A 174 -11.98 5.02 -18.15
N GLU A 175 -13.01 4.44 -17.52
CA GLU A 175 -12.86 3.24 -16.68
C GLU A 175 -12.43 2.02 -17.51
N GLN A 176 -12.79 1.99 -18.79
CA GLN A 176 -12.46 0.92 -19.74
C GLN A 176 -11.10 1.13 -20.41
N PHE A 177 -10.43 2.27 -20.17
CA PHE A 177 -9.13 2.60 -20.79
C PHE A 177 -9.18 2.62 -22.34
N ASP A 178 -10.35 2.86 -22.91
CA ASP A 178 -10.59 2.91 -24.36
C ASP A 178 -10.40 4.31 -24.97
N GLN A 179 -10.08 5.31 -24.15
CA GLN A 179 -9.87 6.70 -24.58
C GLN A 179 -8.60 7.29 -23.98
N LEU A 180 -7.95 8.16 -24.76
CA LEU A 180 -6.85 9.00 -24.27
C LEU A 180 -7.38 10.28 -23.62
N PRO A 181 -6.64 10.88 -22.66
CA PRO A 181 -7.07 12.09 -21.98
C PRO A 181 -7.24 13.27 -22.94
N THR A 182 -8.26 14.09 -22.69
CA THR A 182 -8.47 15.39 -23.34
C THR A 182 -8.13 16.51 -22.37
N GLN A 183 -8.01 17.75 -22.85
CA GLN A 183 -7.75 18.88 -21.93
C GLN A 183 -8.85 19.01 -20.86
N LYS A 184 -10.10 18.70 -21.21
CA LYS A 184 -11.23 18.70 -20.28
C LYS A 184 -11.06 17.64 -19.18
N THR A 185 -10.69 16.41 -19.54
CA THR A 185 -10.53 15.33 -18.54
C THR A 185 -9.29 15.55 -17.67
N VAL A 186 -8.18 16.04 -18.24
CA VAL A 186 -6.98 16.41 -17.48
C VAL A 186 -7.28 17.54 -16.49
N ALA A 187 -7.98 18.59 -16.94
CA ALA A 187 -8.35 19.69 -16.05
C ALA A 187 -9.25 19.24 -14.90
N ALA A 188 -10.26 18.42 -15.19
CA ALA A 188 -11.15 17.85 -14.18
C ALA A 188 -10.40 16.93 -13.20
N TYR A 189 -9.52 16.07 -13.70
CA TYR A 189 -8.68 15.19 -12.87
C TYR A 189 -7.81 15.97 -11.89
N LEU A 190 -7.07 16.96 -12.39
CA LEU A 190 -6.16 17.77 -11.58
C LEU A 190 -6.92 18.69 -10.62
N THR A 191 -8.13 19.11 -10.99
CA THR A 191 -9.01 19.86 -10.10
C THR A 191 -9.47 19.00 -8.91
N ASN A 192 -9.76 17.71 -9.14
CA ASN A 192 -10.11 16.75 -8.09
C ASN A 192 -8.89 16.29 -7.26
N THR A 193 -7.70 16.28 -7.85
CA THR A 193 -6.46 15.76 -7.24
C THR A 193 -5.27 16.71 -7.43
N PRO A 194 -5.31 17.93 -6.88
CA PRO A 194 -4.29 18.97 -7.17
C PRO A 194 -2.87 18.56 -6.79
N GLY A 195 -2.70 17.72 -5.76
CA GLY A 195 -1.41 17.19 -5.34
C GLY A 195 -0.74 16.21 -6.32
N GLN A 196 -1.44 15.74 -7.37
CA GLN A 196 -0.88 14.84 -8.37
C GLN A 196 -0.35 15.59 -9.62
N ARG A 197 -0.42 16.92 -9.64
CA ARG A 197 0.00 17.74 -10.80
C ARG A 197 1.42 17.46 -11.27
N ALA A 198 2.39 17.52 -10.36
CA ALA A 198 3.81 17.29 -10.70
C ALA A 198 4.04 15.87 -11.24
N THR A 199 3.39 14.87 -10.65
CA THR A 199 3.54 13.47 -11.06
C THR A 199 2.83 13.17 -12.38
N ALA A 200 1.71 13.83 -12.66
CA ALA A 200 0.98 13.71 -13.93
C ALA A 200 1.70 14.41 -15.09
N GLN A 201 2.44 15.49 -14.82
CA GLN A 201 3.14 16.27 -15.85
C GLN A 201 4.04 15.44 -16.75
N GLY A 202 4.77 14.46 -16.19
CA GLY A 202 5.63 13.57 -16.97
C GLY A 202 4.85 12.73 -17.99
N PHE A 203 3.67 12.24 -17.61
CA PHE A 203 2.80 11.45 -18.49
C PHE A 203 2.11 12.33 -19.54
N ILE A 204 1.63 13.50 -19.13
CA ILE A 204 1.03 14.48 -20.04
C ILE A 204 2.05 14.92 -21.11
N GLY A 205 3.29 15.22 -20.72
CA GLY A 205 4.36 15.55 -21.65
C GLY A 205 4.79 14.37 -22.53
N TYR A 206 4.65 13.12 -22.05
CA TYR A 206 4.82 11.93 -22.88
C TYR A 206 3.72 11.86 -23.95
N LEU A 207 2.44 11.97 -23.55
CA LEU A 207 1.31 11.90 -24.47
C LEU A 207 1.35 12.99 -25.55
N ASN A 208 1.71 14.22 -25.19
CA ASN A 208 1.85 15.30 -26.17
C ASN A 208 2.90 14.98 -27.23
N ARG A 209 4.02 14.33 -26.85
CA ARG A 209 5.10 13.98 -27.78
C ARG A 209 4.78 12.76 -28.65
N THR A 210 4.12 11.75 -28.10
CA THR A 210 3.89 10.49 -28.84
C THR A 210 2.56 10.44 -29.58
N HIS A 211 1.55 11.18 -29.12
CA HIS A 211 0.20 11.18 -29.69
C HIS A 211 -0.21 12.56 -30.25
N GLY A 212 0.72 13.53 -30.33
CA GLY A 212 0.47 14.84 -30.91
C GLY A 212 -0.59 15.67 -30.15
N LEU A 213 -0.80 15.37 -28.87
CA LEU A 213 -1.78 16.09 -28.05
C LEU A 213 -1.23 17.45 -27.59
N SER A 214 -2.15 18.35 -27.23
CA SER A 214 -1.84 19.68 -26.67
C SER A 214 -2.41 19.83 -25.26
N LEU A 215 -2.07 18.89 -24.39
CA LEU A 215 -2.55 18.85 -23.00
C LEU A 215 -1.67 19.73 -22.09
N SER A 216 -2.32 20.45 -21.17
CA SER A 216 -1.71 21.30 -20.15
C SER A 216 -2.14 20.86 -18.75
N THR A 217 -1.20 20.95 -17.81
CA THR A 217 -1.45 20.72 -16.38
C THR A 217 -1.80 22.01 -15.63
N GLU A 218 -1.83 23.14 -16.33
CA GLU A 218 -2.19 24.43 -15.74
C GLU A 218 -3.69 24.50 -15.44
N LEU A 219 -3.99 24.81 -14.18
CA LEU A 219 -5.34 25.08 -13.71
C LEU A 219 -5.45 26.52 -13.27
N ARG A 220 -6.63 27.11 -13.49
CA ARG A 220 -6.98 28.41 -12.91
C ARG A 220 -7.18 28.22 -11.40
N GLU A 221 -6.54 29.03 -10.57
CA GLU A 221 -6.65 28.91 -9.11
C GLU A 221 -8.11 28.96 -8.62
N ARG A 222 -8.93 29.81 -9.26
CA ARG A 222 -10.36 29.92 -8.98
C ARG A 222 -11.13 28.61 -9.20
N SER A 223 -10.80 27.83 -10.23
CA SER A 223 -11.48 26.55 -10.48
C SER A 223 -11.09 25.48 -9.46
N VAL A 224 -9.83 25.50 -9.00
CA VAL A 224 -9.35 24.62 -7.93
C VAL A 224 -10.06 24.94 -6.61
N ALA A 225 -10.13 26.22 -6.23
CA ALA A 225 -10.82 26.65 -5.02
C ALA A 225 -12.32 26.29 -5.04
N ARG A 226 -13.00 26.51 -6.17
CA ARG A 226 -14.42 26.16 -6.32
C ARG A 226 -14.67 24.67 -6.14
N ALA A 227 -13.83 23.82 -6.73
CA ALA A 227 -13.97 22.37 -6.60
C ALA A 227 -13.64 21.86 -5.20
N GLN A 228 -12.67 22.46 -4.51
CA GLN A 228 -12.38 22.14 -3.11
C GLN A 228 -13.59 22.44 -2.22
N ASN A 229 -14.23 23.60 -2.41
CA ASN A 229 -15.44 23.95 -1.68
C ASN A 229 -16.58 22.97 -1.97
N HIS A 230 -16.86 22.66 -3.24
CA HIS A 230 -17.89 21.69 -3.62
C HIS A 230 -17.63 20.30 -3.01
N LYS A 231 -16.36 19.88 -2.92
CA LYS A 231 -15.99 18.61 -2.26
C LYS A 231 -16.26 18.63 -0.75
N LEU A 232 -15.98 19.75 -0.09
CA LEU A 232 -16.26 19.92 1.34
C LEU A 232 -17.77 19.97 1.61
N GLU A 233 -18.54 20.64 0.75
CA GLU A 233 -20.01 20.63 0.79
C GLU A 233 -20.56 19.20 0.63
N ALA A 234 -20.11 18.46 -0.38
CA ALA A 234 -20.51 17.07 -0.57
C ALA A 234 -20.16 16.17 0.64
N GLN A 235 -19.04 16.43 1.33
CA GLN A 235 -18.69 15.74 2.57
C GLN A 235 -19.61 16.09 3.73
N LEU A 236 -20.01 17.36 3.87
CA LEU A 236 -21.00 17.75 4.88
C LEU A 236 -22.34 17.06 4.64
N TYR A 237 -22.82 17.05 3.39
CA TYR A 237 -24.04 16.33 3.04
C TYR A 237 -23.93 14.83 3.33
N ALA A 238 -22.82 14.19 2.98
CA ALA A 238 -22.62 12.77 3.25
C ALA A 238 -22.61 12.47 4.76
N LEU A 239 -22.00 13.33 5.58
CA LEU A 239 -22.02 13.19 7.05
C LEU A 239 -23.44 13.37 7.59
N LEU A 240 -24.17 14.37 7.11
CA LEU A 240 -25.56 14.62 7.50
C LEU A 240 -26.47 13.42 7.16
N SER A 241 -26.35 12.88 5.95
CA SER A 241 -27.13 11.72 5.50
C SER A 241 -26.76 10.43 6.24
N ALA A 242 -25.51 10.27 6.67
CA ALA A 242 -25.07 9.09 7.41
C ALA A 242 -25.62 9.03 8.85
N GLY A 243 -26.03 10.17 9.42
CA GLY A 243 -26.68 10.23 10.73
C GLY A 243 -25.84 9.62 11.87
N GLY A 244 -24.63 10.15 12.09
CA GLY A 244 -23.73 9.65 13.12
C GLY A 244 -23.93 10.28 14.50
N GLU A 245 -23.40 9.62 15.53
CA GLU A 245 -23.39 10.10 16.92
C GLU A 245 -22.01 9.93 17.57
N GLY A 246 -21.77 10.69 18.64
CA GLY A 246 -20.55 10.61 19.46
C GLY A 246 -19.40 11.48 18.97
N GLU A 247 -18.38 11.60 19.84
CA GLU A 247 -17.26 12.54 19.69
C GLU A 247 -16.49 12.37 18.36
N ALA A 248 -16.34 11.13 17.88
CA ALA A 248 -15.64 10.85 16.62
C ALA A 248 -16.38 11.41 15.40
N TYR A 249 -17.71 11.37 15.43
CA TYR A 249 -18.57 11.95 14.40
C TYR A 249 -18.55 13.48 14.49
N GLU A 250 -18.74 14.05 15.69
CA GLU A 250 -18.70 15.50 15.92
C GLU A 250 -17.37 16.12 15.47
N ARG A 251 -16.23 15.52 15.85
CA ARG A 251 -14.91 15.98 15.40
C ARG A 251 -14.74 15.93 13.88
N SER A 252 -15.37 14.96 13.22
CA SER A 252 -15.35 14.85 11.76
C SER A 252 -16.23 15.93 11.11
N TRP A 253 -17.44 16.14 11.64
CA TRP A 253 -18.33 17.22 11.24
C TRP A 253 -17.69 18.60 11.40
N ILE A 254 -17.21 18.92 12.60
CA ILE A 254 -16.57 20.20 12.93
C ILE A 254 -15.39 20.46 12.00
N LYS A 255 -14.55 19.45 11.75
CA LYS A 255 -13.42 19.57 10.82
C LYS A 255 -13.90 20.01 9.43
N VAL A 256 -14.86 19.29 8.84
CA VAL A 256 -15.31 19.58 7.47
C VAL A 256 -16.01 20.94 7.42
N ALA A 257 -16.83 21.27 8.43
CA ALA A 257 -17.57 22.53 8.49
C ALA A 257 -16.65 23.75 8.68
N LEU A 258 -15.59 23.65 9.49
CA LEU A 258 -14.57 24.71 9.58
C LEU A 258 -13.85 24.95 8.26
N MET A 259 -13.55 23.88 7.53
CA MET A 259 -12.92 23.99 6.22
C MET A 259 -13.88 24.63 5.20
N ALA A 260 -15.16 24.22 5.20
CA ALA A 260 -16.15 24.65 4.23
C ALA A 260 -16.67 26.09 4.48
N LEU A 261 -17.04 26.39 5.73
CA LEU A 261 -17.72 27.63 6.10
C LEU A 261 -16.75 28.74 6.48
N HIS A 262 -15.61 28.39 7.08
CA HIS A 262 -14.64 29.34 7.63
C HIS A 262 -13.32 29.38 6.86
N GLY A 263 -13.17 28.57 5.80
CA GLY A 263 -11.97 28.56 4.95
C GLY A 263 -10.68 28.13 5.67
N VAL A 264 -10.78 27.41 6.79
CA VAL A 264 -9.62 26.96 7.55
C VAL A 264 -8.87 25.89 6.75
N ARG A 265 -7.60 26.13 6.40
CA ARG A 265 -6.84 25.28 5.45
C ARG A 265 -6.57 23.87 5.95
N ASN A 266 -6.33 23.70 7.25
CA ASN A 266 -6.06 22.40 7.85
C ASN A 266 -6.54 22.37 9.29
N VAL A 267 -7.17 21.27 9.69
CA VAL A 267 -7.72 21.08 11.04
C VAL A 267 -7.28 19.71 11.54
N ASN A 268 -6.51 19.70 12.64
CA ASN A 268 -6.13 18.48 13.31
C ASN A 268 -7.29 17.98 14.18
N LYS A 269 -7.97 16.92 13.72
CA LYS A 269 -9.13 16.36 14.43
C LYS A 269 -8.84 15.86 15.84
N LYS A 270 -7.57 15.54 16.18
CA LYS A 270 -7.19 15.00 17.49
C LYS A 270 -6.97 16.10 18.54
N GLU A 271 -6.43 17.23 18.12
CA GLU A 271 -6.12 18.38 18.98
C GLU A 271 -7.25 19.41 19.03
N LEU A 272 -8.38 19.10 18.38
CA LEU A 272 -9.55 19.96 18.32
C LEU A 272 -10.16 20.13 19.73
N ALA A 273 -10.11 21.35 20.27
CA ALA A 273 -10.85 21.74 21.46
C ALA A 273 -12.17 22.40 21.04
N TYR A 274 -13.29 21.85 21.50
CA TYR A 274 -14.62 22.37 21.20
C TYR A 274 -15.57 22.19 22.39
N SER A 275 -16.59 23.04 22.46
CA SER A 275 -17.66 22.97 23.45
C SER A 275 -19.00 23.22 22.77
N ALA A 276 -20.07 22.57 23.24
CA ALA A 276 -21.41 22.87 22.78
C ALA A 276 -21.77 24.34 23.06
N MET A 277 -22.29 25.05 22.06
CA MET A 277 -22.71 26.43 22.17
C MET A 277 -23.84 26.71 21.18
N ALA A 278 -24.98 27.18 21.69
CA ALA A 278 -26.05 27.68 20.85
C ALA A 278 -25.74 29.13 20.41
N MET A 279 -26.01 29.46 19.15
CA MET A 279 -25.92 30.81 18.61
C MET A 279 -27.22 31.11 17.88
N GLN A 280 -27.92 32.18 18.30
CA GLN A 280 -29.20 32.59 17.69
C GLN A 280 -30.20 31.43 17.59
N ASP A 281 -30.39 30.69 18.68
CA ASP A 281 -31.28 29.52 18.79
C ASP A 281 -30.93 28.31 17.90
N VAL A 282 -29.78 28.33 17.23
CA VAL A 282 -29.24 27.19 16.50
C VAL A 282 -28.20 26.49 17.38
N ALA A 283 -28.40 25.20 17.68
CA ALA A 283 -27.39 24.44 18.42
C ALA A 283 -26.14 24.25 17.57
N GLY A 284 -24.98 24.30 18.21
CA GLY A 284 -23.70 24.19 17.53
C GLY A 284 -22.54 23.97 18.48
N PHE A 285 -21.35 24.19 17.95
CA PHE A 285 -20.08 24.01 18.64
C PHE A 285 -19.26 25.29 18.52
N ASN A 286 -18.77 25.77 19.66
CA ASN A 286 -17.68 26.73 19.68
C ASN A 286 -16.36 25.98 19.61
N VAL A 287 -15.47 26.40 18.72
CA VAL A 287 -14.21 25.71 18.41
C VAL A 287 -13.08 26.71 18.48
N VAL A 288 -12.03 26.36 19.23
CA VAL A 288 -10.87 27.25 19.42
C VAL A 288 -9.69 26.71 18.63
N ILE A 289 -9.23 27.49 17.64
CA ILE A 289 -8.05 27.17 16.83
C ILE A 289 -7.13 28.39 16.78
N ASN A 290 -5.86 28.23 17.18
CA ASN A 290 -4.85 29.29 17.17
C ASN A 290 -5.34 30.59 17.85
N ALA A 291 -5.97 30.47 19.02
CA ALA A 291 -6.57 31.57 19.80
C ALA A 291 -7.70 32.34 19.08
N LYS A 292 -8.25 31.80 17.98
CA LYS A 292 -9.48 32.29 17.34
C LYS A 292 -10.64 31.36 17.65
N ASN A 293 -11.80 31.94 17.92
CA ASN A 293 -13.05 31.22 18.16
C ASN A 293 -13.85 31.17 16.87
N TYR A 294 -14.32 29.97 16.54
CA TYR A 294 -15.18 29.69 15.40
C TYR A 294 -16.45 29.01 15.90
N TRP A 295 -17.60 29.46 15.41
CA TRP A 295 -18.85 28.76 15.66
C TRP A 295 -19.22 27.89 14.47
N VAL A 296 -19.64 26.66 14.73
CA VAL A 296 -20.04 25.67 13.74
C VAL A 296 -21.42 25.12 14.10
N PRO A 297 -22.39 25.09 13.18
CA PRO A 297 -23.72 24.54 13.46
C PRO A 297 -23.65 23.04 13.77
N SER A 298 -24.57 22.55 14.61
CA SER A 298 -24.72 21.12 14.90
C SER A 298 -25.39 20.41 13.72
N PRO A 299 -25.03 19.13 13.44
CA PRO A 299 -25.75 18.32 12.46
C PRO A 299 -27.27 18.25 12.70
N ALA A 300 -27.68 18.27 13.97
CA ALA A 300 -29.09 18.21 14.37
C ALA A 300 -29.83 19.54 14.19
N SER A 301 -29.09 20.63 14.01
CA SER A 301 -29.61 21.98 13.82
C SER A 301 -29.24 22.51 12.45
N ALA A 302 -29.35 21.67 11.43
CA ALA A 302 -29.16 22.07 10.04
C ALA A 302 -30.51 22.44 9.38
N PRO A 303 -31.06 23.66 9.57
CA PRO A 303 -32.06 24.19 8.66
C PRO A 303 -31.36 24.82 7.44
N GLY A 304 -31.90 24.63 6.24
CA GLY A 304 -31.88 25.53 5.05
C GLY A 304 -30.58 26.12 4.47
N PHE A 305 -29.49 26.33 5.22
CA PHE A 305 -28.33 27.12 4.80
C PHE A 305 -27.55 26.55 3.62
N LEU A 306 -27.69 25.25 3.36
CA LEU A 306 -27.09 24.62 2.19
C LEU A 306 -28.05 24.57 0.97
N ALA A 307 -29.36 24.81 1.16
CA ALA A 307 -30.34 24.87 0.08
C ALA A 307 -30.37 26.23 -0.63
N ASP A 308 -29.96 27.30 0.06
CA ASP A 308 -30.14 28.69 -0.42
C ASP A 308 -28.99 29.21 -1.29
N ARG A 309 -28.08 28.33 -1.77
CA ARG A 309 -26.97 28.69 -2.67
C ARG A 309 -27.00 27.98 -4.03
N SER A 310 -28.00 27.13 -4.28
CA SER A 310 -28.24 26.52 -5.59
C SER A 310 -29.03 27.41 -6.56
N GLU A 311 -29.54 28.57 -6.11
CA GLU A 311 -30.29 29.50 -6.95
C GLU A 311 -29.70 30.92 -6.90
N GLN A 312 -28.55 31.13 -7.55
CA GLN A 312 -28.28 32.41 -8.20
C GLN A 312 -27.60 32.16 -9.56
N PRO A 313 -28.09 32.78 -10.66
CA PRO A 313 -27.65 32.52 -12.03
C PRO A 313 -26.20 32.92 -12.31
#